data_AF-A0A9D1TDI4-F1
#
_entry.id   AF-A0A9D1TDI4-F1
#
_cell.length_a   1.000
_cell.length_b   1.000
_cell.length_c   1.000
_cell.angle_alpha   90.00
_cell.angle_beta   90.00
_cell.angle_gamma   90.00
#
_symmetry.space_group_name_H-M   'P 1'
#
loop_
_entity.id
_entity.type
_entity.pdbx_description
1 polymer ?
#
loop_
_entity_poly.entity_id
_entity_poly.type
_entity_poly.pdbx_seq_one_letter_code
_entity_poly.pdbx_strand_id
1 'polypeptide(L)'
;MANNEIMQPCAAPTALSADVRQTLGQMGEIMRGMADMLRATNERMAALEREVRLLTKVTPAQANAIHEAIRSRAAEICAQYRAEGCEKAAANAIRRAVRLTTGISSVRDLPRCEYSVAMEQVRMWDDYKAMKAIRARGGAK
;
A
#
# COMPACT_ATOMS: atom_id res chain seq x y z
N MET A 1 -40.82 -57.91 -58.02
CA MET A 1 -40.54 -57.94 -56.57
C MET A 1 -39.67 -56.74 -56.26
N ALA A 2 -40.28 -55.74 -55.64
CA ALA A 2 -39.64 -54.49 -55.22
C ALA A 2 -38.99 -54.69 -53.85
N ASN A 3 -37.79 -54.14 -53.66
CA ASN A 3 -37.42 -53.30 -52.51
C ASN A 3 -35.92 -53.03 -52.55
N ASN A 4 -35.57 -51.85 -53.07
CA ASN A 4 -34.26 -51.25 -52.96
C ASN A 4 -34.42 -49.90 -52.24
N GLU A 5 -34.32 -49.94 -50.93
CA GLU A 5 -34.50 -48.83 -49.98
C GLU A 5 -33.73 -49.29 -48.72
N ILE A 6 -32.75 -48.61 -48.11
CA ILE A 6 -32.39 -47.19 -48.01
C ILE A 6 -30.90 -47.14 -47.65
N MET A 7 -30.04 -46.57 -48.51
CA MET A 7 -28.84 -45.89 -48.00
C MET A 7 -29.29 -44.51 -47.54
N GLN A 8 -29.38 -44.32 -46.23
CA GLN A 8 -29.52 -42.99 -45.63
C GLN A 8 -28.23 -42.21 -45.93
N PRO A 9 -28.26 -41.07 -46.65
CA PRO A 9 -27.10 -40.22 -46.71
C PRO A 9 -26.85 -39.65 -45.32
N CYS A 10 -25.64 -39.87 -44.83
CA CYS A 10 -25.09 -39.30 -43.61
C CYS A 10 -25.47 -37.80 -43.54
N ALA A 11 -26.30 -37.43 -42.57
CA ALA A 11 -26.73 -36.05 -42.38
C ALA A 11 -25.49 -35.17 -42.22
N ALA A 12 -25.33 -34.20 -43.12
CA ALA A 12 -24.34 -33.14 -43.01
C ALA A 12 -24.44 -32.48 -41.62
N PRO A 13 -23.34 -31.99 -41.02
CA PRO A 13 -23.41 -31.28 -39.75
C PRO A 13 -24.41 -30.15 -39.91
N THR A 14 -25.52 -30.21 -39.18
CA THR A 14 -26.61 -29.25 -39.30
C THR A 14 -26.02 -27.88 -39.05
N ALA A 15 -25.86 -27.11 -40.12
CA ALA A 15 -25.40 -25.75 -40.04
C ALA A 15 -26.35 -25.03 -39.08
N LEU A 16 -25.82 -24.55 -37.93
CA LEU A 16 -26.61 -23.77 -36.96
C LEU A 16 -27.45 -22.74 -37.74
N SER A 17 -28.76 -22.67 -37.46
CA SER A 17 -29.64 -21.72 -38.12
C SER A 17 -29.11 -20.29 -37.94
N ALA A 18 -29.38 -19.42 -38.92
CA ALA A 18 -28.87 -18.05 -38.91
C ALA A 18 -29.22 -17.32 -37.60
N ASP A 19 -30.42 -17.55 -37.08
CA ASP A 19 -30.89 -16.98 -35.81
C ASP A 19 -30.04 -17.43 -34.62
N VAL A 20 -29.68 -18.72 -34.55
CA VAL A 20 -28.82 -19.26 -33.49
C VAL A 20 -27.40 -18.71 -33.59
N ARG A 21 -26.86 -18.58 -34.81
CA ARG A 21 -25.53 -17.96 -35.04
C ARG A 21 -25.52 -16.49 -34.64
N GLN A 22 -26.57 -15.75 -34.98
CA GLN A 22 -26.73 -14.34 -34.60
C GLN A 22 -26.83 -14.19 -33.08
N THR A 23 -27.61 -15.05 -32.42
CA THR A 23 -27.79 -15.04 -30.96
C THR A 23 -26.47 -15.35 -30.23
N LEU A 24 -25.70 -16.33 -30.72
CA LEU A 24 -24.38 -16.65 -30.19
C LEU A 24 -23.38 -15.50 -30.40
N GLY A 25 -23.45 -14.80 -31.53
CA GLY A 25 -22.66 -13.60 -31.79
C GLY A 25 -22.97 -12.48 -30.78
N GLN A 26 -24.25 -12.19 -30.57
CA GLN A 26 -24.70 -11.21 -29.57
C GLN A 26 -24.26 -11.59 -28.16
N MET A 27 -24.39 -12.88 -27.79
CA MET A 27 -23.95 -13.36 -26.49
C MET A 27 -22.43 -13.24 -26.32
N GLY A 28 -21.66 -13.46 -27.40
CA GLY A 28 -20.21 -13.24 -27.42
C GLY A 28 -19.81 -11.78 -27.22
N GLU A 29 -20.53 -10.84 -27.84
CA GLU A 29 -20.32 -9.40 -27.65
C GLU A 29 -20.66 -8.95 -26.23
N ILE A 30 -21.79 -9.42 -25.68
CA ILE A 30 -22.21 -9.14 -24.30
C ILE A 30 -21.17 -9.67 -23.31
N MET A 31 -20.74 -10.93 -23.46
CA MET A 31 -19.73 -11.51 -22.58
C MET A 31 -18.39 -10.77 -22.64
N ARG A 32 -18.00 -10.27 -23.83
CA ARG A 32 -16.80 -9.44 -23.99
C ARG A 32 -16.95 -8.10 -23.28
N GLY A 33 -18.08 -7.42 -23.46
CA GLY A 33 -18.39 -6.18 -22.74
C GLY A 33 -18.40 -6.37 -21.22
N MET A 34 -18.96 -7.48 -20.74
CA MET A 34 -18.92 -7.85 -19.32
C MET A 34 -17.48 -8.10 -18.85
N ALA A 35 -16.65 -8.81 -19.63
CA ALA A 35 -15.26 -9.08 -19.27
C ALA A 35 -14.44 -7.78 -19.16
N ASP A 36 -14.64 -6.83 -20.08
CA ASP A 36 -13.97 -5.54 -20.05
C ASP A 36 -14.44 -4.69 -18.87
N MET A 37 -15.74 -4.71 -18.57
CA MET A 37 -16.29 -4.04 -17.40
C MET A 37 -15.76 -4.62 -16.08
N LEU A 38 -15.66 -5.95 -15.97
CA LEU A 38 -15.09 -6.62 -14.80
C LEU A 38 -13.62 -6.26 -14.62
N ARG A 39 -12.83 -6.21 -15.71
CA ARG A 39 -11.43 -5.79 -15.67
C ARG A 39 -11.28 -4.35 -15.18
N ALA A 40 -12.03 -3.42 -15.76
CA ALA A 40 -12.03 -2.02 -15.35
C ALA A 40 -12.47 -1.83 -13.89
N THR A 41 -13.44 -2.64 -13.43
CA THR A 41 -13.90 -2.63 -12.03
C THR A 41 -12.81 -3.11 -11.08
N ASN A 42 -12.11 -4.20 -11.41
CA ASN A 42 -11.02 -4.72 -10.59
C ASN A 42 -9.85 -3.72 -10.50
N GLU A 43 -9.51 -3.05 -11.60
CA GLU A 43 -8.46 -2.02 -11.62
C GLU A 43 -8.81 -0.83 -10.71
N ARG A 44 -10.06 -0.35 -10.79
CA ARG A 44 -10.56 0.71 -9.92
C ARG A 44 -10.60 0.28 -8.45
N MET A 45 -11.03 -0.94 -8.17
CA MET A 45 -11.05 -1.50 -6.82
C MET A 45 -9.64 -1.56 -6.24
N ALA A 46 -8.66 -2.04 -7.02
CA ALA A 46 -7.25 -2.05 -6.61
C ALA A 46 -6.69 -0.64 -6.36
N ALA A 47 -7.11 0.36 -7.12
CA ALA A 47 -6.74 1.75 -6.86
C ALA A 47 -7.33 2.27 -5.54
N LEU A 48 -8.62 2.03 -5.30
CA LEU A 48 -9.30 2.39 -4.06
C LEU A 48 -8.66 1.71 -2.85
N GLU A 49 -8.31 0.42 -2.93
CA GLU A 49 -7.62 -0.27 -1.85
C GLU A 49 -6.27 0.38 -1.51
N ARG A 50 -5.51 0.83 -2.52
CA ARG A 50 -4.26 1.56 -2.29
C ARG A 50 -4.50 2.89 -1.59
N GLU A 51 -5.52 3.64 -2.00
CA GLU A 51 -5.88 4.91 -1.36
C GLU A 51 -6.35 4.72 0.09
N VAL A 52 -7.23 3.73 0.34
CA VAL A 52 -7.72 3.39 1.69
C VAL A 52 -6.57 3.01 2.64
N ARG A 53 -5.55 2.31 2.14
CA ARG A 53 -4.36 1.98 2.93
C ARG A 53 -3.62 3.22 3.42
N LEU A 54 -3.54 4.27 2.59
CA LEU A 54 -2.92 5.54 2.96
C LEU A 54 -3.78 6.36 3.93
N LEU A 55 -5.11 6.26 3.82
CA LEU A 55 -6.04 6.94 4.73
C LEU A 55 -6.16 6.25 6.10
N THR A 56 -5.92 4.95 6.16
CA THR A 56 -6.00 4.18 7.40
C THR A 56 -4.81 4.51 8.29
N LYS A 57 -5.02 5.40 9.25
CA LYS A 57 -3.97 5.86 10.18
C LYS A 57 -3.54 4.77 11.17
N VAL A 58 -2.35 4.93 11.73
CA VAL A 58 -1.86 4.12 12.85
C VAL A 58 -2.81 4.19 14.06
N THR A 59 -2.86 3.11 14.82
CA THR A 59 -3.65 3.10 16.07
C THR A 59 -2.99 3.95 17.16
N PRO A 60 -3.73 4.38 18.20
CA PRO A 60 -3.12 5.08 19.33
C PRO A 60 -1.98 4.30 20.00
N ALA A 61 -2.10 2.97 20.08
CA ALA A 61 -1.05 2.10 20.62
C ALA A 61 0.22 2.13 19.74
N GLN A 62 0.06 2.09 18.43
CA GLN A 62 1.19 2.22 17.48
C GLN A 62 1.84 3.60 17.56
N ALA A 63 1.05 4.68 17.63
CA ALA A 63 1.58 6.02 17.80
C ALA A 63 2.38 6.17 19.11
N ASN A 64 1.89 5.57 20.20
CA ASN A 64 2.60 5.53 21.48
C ASN A 64 3.90 4.71 21.37
N ALA A 65 3.88 3.58 20.68
CA ALA A 65 5.08 2.76 20.44
C ALA A 65 6.15 3.53 19.65
N ILE A 66 5.76 4.29 18.63
CA ILE A 66 6.68 5.18 17.89
C ILE A 66 7.26 6.23 18.84
N HIS A 67 6.44 6.87 19.66
CA HIS A 67 6.93 7.87 20.61
C HIS A 67 7.93 7.28 21.60
N GLU A 68 7.70 6.05 22.05
CA GLU A 68 8.63 5.36 22.96
C GLU A 68 9.94 5.00 22.27
N ALA A 69 9.88 4.44 21.06
CA ALA A 69 11.05 4.15 20.25
C ALA A 69 11.89 5.42 20.01
N ILE A 70 11.25 6.56 19.77
CA ILE A 70 11.93 7.85 19.61
C ILE A 70 12.64 8.26 20.89
N ARG A 71 12.01 8.10 22.06
CA ARG A 71 12.63 8.45 23.35
C ARG A 71 13.83 7.56 23.65
N SER A 72 13.66 6.25 23.48
CA SER A 72 14.73 5.26 23.65
C SER A 72 15.91 5.57 22.73
N ARG A 73 15.65 5.78 21.42
CA ARG A 73 16.70 6.13 20.47
C ARG A 73 17.39 7.45 20.79
N ALA A 74 16.64 8.47 21.21
CA ALA A 74 17.21 9.75 21.60
C ALA A 74 18.19 9.61 22.77
N ALA A 75 17.86 8.80 23.77
CA ALA A 75 18.74 8.51 24.90
C ALA A 75 20.02 7.78 24.46
N GLU A 76 19.89 6.76 23.60
CA GLU A 76 21.04 6.02 23.05
C GLU A 76 22.03 6.94 22.31
N ILE A 77 21.52 7.80 21.42
CA ILE A 77 22.36 8.70 20.62
C ILE A 77 22.95 9.80 21.50
N CYS A 78 22.19 10.34 22.46
CA CYS A 78 22.73 11.29 23.42
C CYS A 78 23.92 10.70 24.19
N ALA A 79 23.85 9.44 24.63
CA ALA A 79 24.98 8.75 25.26
C ALA A 79 26.17 8.58 24.29
N GLN A 80 25.93 8.13 23.05
CA GLN A 80 26.98 7.95 22.04
C GLN A 80 27.73 9.26 21.72
N TYR A 81 27.01 10.37 21.64
CA TYR A 81 27.56 11.69 21.29
C TYR A 81 28.03 12.51 22.50
N ARG A 82 27.96 11.94 23.71
CA ARG A 82 28.25 12.62 24.99
C ARG A 82 27.47 13.93 25.14
N ALA A 83 26.18 13.86 24.84
CA ALA A 83 25.22 14.97 24.88
C ALA A 83 24.05 14.64 25.84
N GLU A 84 24.38 14.07 27.00
CA GLU A 84 23.42 13.80 28.08
C GLU A 84 22.71 15.09 28.51
N GLY A 85 21.41 14.98 28.84
CA GLY A 85 20.53 16.13 29.14
C GLY A 85 19.93 16.79 27.89
N CYS A 86 20.32 16.38 26.69
CA CYS A 86 19.77 16.87 25.41
C CYS A 86 18.75 15.92 24.77
N GLU A 87 18.27 14.88 25.48
CA GLU A 87 17.43 13.80 24.95
C GLU A 87 16.13 14.36 24.37
N LYS A 88 15.56 15.39 25.00
CA LYS A 88 14.37 16.08 24.49
C LYS A 88 14.61 16.74 23.12
N ALA A 89 15.77 17.34 22.93
CA ALA A 89 16.14 17.98 21.67
C ALA A 89 16.41 16.93 20.58
N ALA A 90 17.11 15.84 20.92
CA ALA A 90 17.33 14.71 20.03
C ALA A 90 16.00 14.04 19.61
N ALA A 91 15.11 13.76 20.57
CA ALA A 91 13.78 13.20 20.30
C ALA A 91 12.94 14.11 19.38
N ASN A 92 13.05 15.44 19.51
CA ASN A 92 12.39 16.38 18.62
C ASN A 92 12.99 16.38 17.21
N ALA A 93 14.31 16.20 17.08
CA ALA A 93 14.97 16.06 15.79
C ALA A 93 14.53 14.78 15.08
N ILE A 94 14.48 13.65 15.78
CA ILE A 94 13.97 12.38 15.25
C ILE A 94 12.50 12.52 14.81
N ARG A 95 11.63 13.09 15.67
CA ARG A 95 10.22 13.38 15.30
C ARG A 95 10.12 14.24 14.05
N ARG A 96 11.01 15.23 13.88
CA ARG A 96 11.04 16.06 12.68
C ARG A 96 11.46 15.26 11.46
N ALA A 97 12.47 14.40 11.56
CA ALA A 97 12.93 13.55 10.47
C ALA A 97 11.82 12.59 10.00
N VAL A 98 11.15 11.89 10.93
CA VAL A 98 10.01 11.00 10.60
C VAL A 98 8.93 11.76 9.83
N ARG A 99 8.55 12.96 10.32
CA ARG A 99 7.54 13.80 9.66
C ARG A 99 7.95 14.26 8.26
N LEU A 100 9.22 14.65 8.09
CA LEU A 100 9.72 15.09 6.78
C LEU A 100 9.75 13.95 5.76
N THR A 101 10.11 12.73 6.18
CA THR A 101 10.17 11.57 5.28
C THR A 101 8.79 11.06 4.88
N THR A 102 7.81 11.14 5.79
CA THR A 102 6.46 10.61 5.58
C THR A 102 5.46 11.68 5.11
N GLY A 103 5.84 12.96 5.12
CA GLY A 103 4.98 14.07 4.71
C GLY A 103 3.83 14.37 5.69
N ILE A 104 3.91 13.91 6.94
CA ILE A 104 2.84 14.06 7.94
C ILE A 104 3.10 15.18 8.94
N SER A 105 2.02 15.78 9.45
CA SER A 105 2.10 16.83 10.49
C SER A 105 2.29 16.25 11.90
N SER A 106 1.70 15.08 12.17
CA SER A 106 1.73 14.38 13.45
C SER A 106 1.95 12.88 13.22
N VAL A 107 2.63 12.21 14.17
CA VAL A 107 2.81 10.74 14.14
C VAL A 107 1.48 10.00 14.12
N ARG A 108 0.42 10.60 14.69
CA ARG A 108 -0.94 10.03 14.66
C ARG A 108 -1.57 10.03 13.26
N ASP A 109 -1.06 10.85 12.36
CA ASP A 109 -1.50 10.92 10.97
C ASP A 109 -0.75 9.95 10.06
N LEU A 110 0.23 9.20 10.59
CA LEU A 110 1.00 8.23 9.83
C LEU A 110 0.05 7.14 9.28
N PRO A 111 0.11 6.85 7.97
CA PRO A 111 -0.57 5.69 7.42
C PRO A 111 -0.10 4.40 8.09
N ARG A 112 -1.03 3.50 8.41
CA ARG A 112 -0.73 2.26 9.11
C ARG A 112 0.21 1.36 8.33
N CYS A 113 0.16 1.40 6.99
CA CYS A 113 1.09 0.69 6.13
C CYS A 113 2.55 1.19 6.24
N GLU A 114 2.78 2.42 6.69
CA GLU A 114 4.12 3.00 6.88
C GLU A 114 4.68 2.81 8.29
N TYR A 115 3.91 2.20 9.21
CA TYR A 115 4.32 2.00 10.60
C TYR A 115 5.70 1.32 10.73
N SER A 116 5.93 0.23 10.00
CA SER A 116 7.21 -0.50 10.05
C SER A 116 8.36 0.34 9.52
N VAL A 117 8.14 1.09 8.44
CA VAL A 117 9.14 1.98 7.84
C VAL A 117 9.49 3.11 8.80
N ALA A 118 8.50 3.72 9.45
CA ALA A 118 8.74 4.76 10.44
C ALA A 118 9.52 4.24 11.66
N MET A 119 9.19 3.03 12.14
CA MET A 119 9.94 2.40 13.24
C MET A 119 11.40 2.12 12.86
N GLU A 120 11.64 1.62 11.65
CA GLU A 120 12.98 1.40 11.13
C GLU A 120 13.75 2.71 10.98
N GLN A 121 13.10 3.75 10.45
CA GLN A 121 13.68 5.08 10.34
C GLN A 121 14.10 5.63 11.70
N VAL A 122 13.25 5.47 12.73
CA VAL A 122 13.60 5.88 14.11
C VAL A 122 14.81 5.10 14.59
N ARG A 123 14.81 3.77 14.45
CA ARG A 123 15.92 2.90 14.88
C ARG A 123 17.25 3.29 14.24
N MET A 124 17.22 3.61 12.95
CA MET A 124 18.41 3.92 12.15
C MET A 124 18.79 5.39 12.16
N TRP A 125 18.01 6.26 12.80
CA TRP A 125 18.32 7.68 12.83
C TRP A 125 19.66 7.91 13.53
N ASP A 126 20.59 8.56 12.83
CA ASP A 126 21.88 9.02 13.35
C ASP A 126 22.34 10.20 12.47
N ASP A 127 21.90 11.41 12.83
CA ASP A 127 22.31 12.63 12.14
C ASP A 127 23.39 13.34 12.94
N TYR A 128 24.65 13.09 12.55
CA TYR A 128 25.82 13.71 13.16
C TYR A 128 25.75 15.24 13.19
N LYS A 129 25.26 15.88 12.12
CA LYS A 129 25.18 17.35 12.04
C LYS A 129 24.15 17.88 13.03
N ALA A 130 22.98 17.23 13.10
CA ALA A 130 21.96 17.57 14.08
C ALA A 130 22.48 17.38 15.51
N MET A 131 23.13 16.26 15.81
CA MET A 131 23.66 15.98 17.15
C MET A 131 24.76 16.95 17.56
N LYS A 132 25.66 17.31 16.65
CA LYS A 132 26.68 18.34 16.90
C LYS A 132 26.04 19.69 17.24
N ALA A 133 24.99 20.10 16.52
CA ALA A 133 24.27 21.34 16.78
C ALA A 133 23.49 21.30 18.10
N ILE A 134 22.89 20.15 18.43
CA ILE A 134 22.18 19.94 19.70
C ILE A 134 23.14 20.05 20.88
N ARG A 135 24.29 19.35 20.81
CA ARG A 135 25.32 19.42 21.86
C ARG A 135 25.84 20.84 22.07
N ALA A 136 26.11 21.56 20.98
CA ALA A 136 26.58 22.94 21.04
C ALA A 136 25.59 23.88 21.75
N ARG A 137 24.28 23.63 21.61
CA ARG A 137 23.23 24.40 22.29
C ARG A 137 22.99 23.93 23.74
N GLY A 138 23.16 22.63 24.00
CA GLY A 138 22.99 22.03 25.32
C GLY A 138 24.09 22.35 26.31
N GLY A 139 25.33 22.57 25.84
CA GLY A 139 26.47 23.00 26.66
C GLY A 139 26.47 24.49 27.04
N ALA A 140 25.44 25.25 26.65
CA ALA A 140 25.29 26.67 26.99
C ALA A 140 24.44 26.90 28.25
N LYS A 141 24.40 25.92 29.16
CA LYS A 141 23.75 26.03 30.47
C LYS A 141 24.78 26.29 31.56
#